data_AF-A0A7V9L435-F1
#
_entry.id   AF-A0A7V9L435-F1
#
_cell.length_a   1.000
_cell.length_b   1.000
_cell.length_c   1.000
_cell.angle_alpha   90.00
_cell.angle_beta   90.00
_cell.angle_gamma   90.00
#
_symmetry.space_group_name_H-M   'P 1'
#
loop_
_entity.id
_entity.type
_entity.pdbx_description
1 polymer ?
#
loop_
_entity_poly.entity_id
_entity_poly.type
_entity_poly.pdbx_seq_one_letter_code
_entity_poly.pdbx_strand_id
1 'polypeptide(L)'
;KEVGAVFVADIAHIAGLVAAGAHPSPVPVADVVSTTTHKTLRGPRGGMLMCTASHQKAIDRAVFPGLQGGPHNHTTAGIAIALKEAQTAEFKKYAHQIIANSRALAAALVEKGWTVITGGSDNHLILADLTSKNTTGKIGAKALDVAGMELNYNTVPFDPRKPFDPSGVRLGTASVTSRGMGEPEMKQIAAWMDAVVNAPADAGLHEKITGEVRELCAKFPAPGLLI
;
A
#
# COMPACT_ATOMS: atom_id res chain seq x y z
N LYS A 1 -21.69 -9.85 16.92
CA LYS A 1 -23.09 -10.10 17.29
C LYS A 1 -23.25 -10.53 18.74
N GLU A 2 -22.51 -11.54 19.22
CA GLU A 2 -22.60 -12.05 20.60
C GLU A 2 -22.47 -10.97 21.69
N VAL A 3 -21.58 -9.99 21.49
CA VAL A 3 -21.34 -8.91 22.47
C VAL A 3 -22.16 -7.63 22.21
N GLY A 4 -23.08 -7.64 21.25
CA GLY A 4 -23.94 -6.48 20.93
C GLY A 4 -23.21 -5.23 20.38
N ALA A 5 -21.94 -5.34 20.01
CA ALA A 5 -21.15 -4.22 19.46
C ALA A 5 -21.45 -3.96 17.97
N VAL A 6 -21.31 -2.68 17.57
CA VAL A 6 -21.30 -2.25 16.16
C VAL A 6 -20.00 -2.67 15.51
N PHE A 7 -20.06 -3.39 14.39
CA PHE A 7 -18.89 -3.79 13.64
C PHE A 7 -18.57 -2.77 12.55
N VAL A 8 -17.44 -2.07 12.73
CA VAL A 8 -16.89 -1.13 11.75
C VAL A 8 -15.68 -1.74 11.08
N ALA A 9 -15.67 -1.78 9.75
CA ALA A 9 -14.53 -2.21 8.95
C ALA A 9 -13.88 -1.01 8.23
N ASP A 10 -12.62 -0.70 8.55
CA ASP A 10 -11.83 0.27 7.78
C ASP A 10 -11.07 -0.45 6.67
N ILE A 11 -11.46 -0.18 5.42
CA ILE A 11 -10.85 -0.78 4.23
C ILE A 11 -9.90 0.16 3.49
N ALA A 12 -9.44 1.25 4.11
CA ALA A 12 -8.66 2.31 3.46
C ALA A 12 -7.51 1.79 2.59
N HIS A 13 -6.78 0.78 3.06
CA HIS A 13 -5.64 0.20 2.34
C HIS A 13 -6.06 -0.73 1.19
N ILE A 14 -7.22 -1.37 1.27
CA ILE A 14 -7.65 -2.43 0.34
C ILE A 14 -8.90 -2.07 -0.47
N ALA A 15 -9.40 -0.84 -0.37
CA ALA A 15 -10.65 -0.42 -1.01
C ALA A 15 -10.70 -0.70 -2.52
N GLY A 16 -9.59 -0.46 -3.24
CA GLY A 16 -9.52 -0.81 -4.66
C GLY A 16 -9.53 -2.32 -4.91
N LEU A 17 -8.89 -3.11 -4.04
CA LEU A 17 -8.91 -4.57 -4.14
C LEU A 17 -10.31 -5.14 -3.88
N VAL A 18 -11.01 -4.59 -2.88
CA VAL A 18 -12.40 -4.95 -2.58
C VAL A 18 -13.32 -4.57 -3.74
N ALA A 19 -13.22 -3.35 -4.26
CA ALA A 19 -14.02 -2.88 -5.39
C ALA A 19 -13.84 -3.74 -6.65
N ALA A 20 -12.62 -4.23 -6.89
CA ALA A 20 -12.29 -5.10 -8.01
C ALA A 20 -12.63 -6.59 -7.80
N GLY A 21 -13.03 -6.99 -6.59
CA GLY A 21 -13.22 -8.41 -6.23
C GLY A 21 -11.92 -9.20 -6.09
N ALA A 22 -10.79 -8.53 -5.89
CA ALA A 22 -9.48 -9.14 -5.64
C ALA A 22 -9.23 -9.42 -4.14
N HIS A 23 -10.07 -8.87 -3.26
CA HIS A 23 -10.05 -9.11 -1.81
C HIS A 23 -11.49 -9.30 -1.28
N PRO A 24 -11.72 -10.14 -0.25
CA PRO A 24 -13.04 -10.30 0.36
C PRO A 24 -13.65 -8.95 0.79
N SER A 25 -14.94 -8.79 0.50
CA SER A 25 -15.69 -7.59 0.88
C SER A 25 -16.27 -7.73 2.30
N PRO A 26 -16.09 -6.72 3.17
CA PRO A 26 -16.74 -6.72 4.49
C PRO A 26 -18.20 -6.24 4.43
N VAL A 27 -18.68 -5.70 3.30
CA VAL A 27 -20.03 -5.14 3.16
C VAL A 27 -21.15 -6.09 3.59
N PRO A 28 -21.09 -7.41 3.31
CA PRO A 28 -22.15 -8.33 3.74
C PRO A 28 -22.23 -8.56 5.25
N VAL A 29 -21.22 -8.16 6.03
CA VAL A 29 -21.09 -8.50 7.46
C VAL A 29 -20.87 -7.30 8.38
N ALA A 30 -20.33 -6.19 7.87
CA ALA A 30 -20.07 -4.97 8.64
C ALA A 30 -21.29 -4.05 8.68
N ASP A 31 -21.51 -3.41 9.83
CA ASP A 31 -22.57 -2.41 10.00
C ASP A 31 -22.18 -1.08 9.35
N VAL A 32 -20.88 -0.76 9.39
CA VAL A 32 -20.28 0.43 8.79
C VAL A 32 -18.96 0.04 8.12
N VAL A 33 -18.72 0.57 6.93
CA VAL A 33 -17.45 0.44 6.22
C VAL A 33 -16.88 1.83 5.96
N SER A 34 -15.70 2.12 6.53
CA SER A 34 -14.97 3.37 6.28
C SER A 34 -13.85 3.14 5.28
N THR A 35 -13.52 4.16 4.49
CA THR A 35 -12.36 4.10 3.61
C THR A 35 -11.82 5.47 3.25
N THR A 36 -10.52 5.52 2.97
CA THR A 36 -9.92 6.57 2.14
C THR A 36 -10.10 6.28 0.65
N THR A 37 -10.01 7.30 -0.21
CA THR A 37 -10.17 7.16 -1.66
C THR A 37 -8.86 7.12 -2.46
N HIS A 38 -7.70 7.40 -1.85
CA HIS A 38 -6.44 7.66 -2.55
C HIS A 38 -5.42 6.53 -2.56
N LYS A 39 -5.66 5.43 -1.84
CA LYS A 39 -4.71 4.30 -1.75
C LYS A 39 -4.90 3.35 -2.94
N THR A 40 -5.25 2.09 -2.70
CA THR A 40 -5.49 1.12 -3.77
C THR A 40 -6.67 1.51 -4.67
N LEU A 41 -7.60 2.34 -4.20
CA LEU A 41 -8.70 2.89 -5.02
C LEU A 41 -8.24 3.96 -6.03
N ARG A 42 -7.02 4.50 -5.88
CA ARG A 42 -6.37 5.40 -6.85
C ARG A 42 -7.15 6.69 -7.20
N GLY A 43 -8.01 7.16 -6.28
CA GLY A 43 -8.71 8.44 -6.39
C GLY A 43 -8.01 9.61 -5.70
N PRO A 44 -8.68 10.77 -5.55
CA PRO A 44 -8.12 11.91 -4.82
C PRO A 44 -8.08 11.66 -3.31
N ARG A 45 -7.40 12.52 -2.56
CA ARG A 45 -7.40 12.48 -1.09
C ARG A 45 -8.77 12.87 -0.54
N GLY A 46 -9.55 11.87 -0.13
CA GLY A 46 -10.83 12.02 0.55
C GLY A 46 -11.20 10.74 1.32
N GLY A 47 -12.43 10.69 1.81
CA GLY A 47 -12.97 9.55 2.56
C GLY A 47 -14.44 9.30 2.26
N MET A 48 -14.89 8.07 2.51
CA MET A 48 -16.27 7.63 2.36
C MET A 48 -16.68 6.78 3.57
N LEU A 49 -17.95 6.90 3.95
CA LEU A 49 -18.61 6.05 4.95
C LEU A 49 -19.80 5.38 4.28
N MET A 50 -19.78 4.05 4.23
CA MET A 50 -20.91 3.23 3.82
C MET A 50 -21.51 2.60 5.08
N CYS A 51 -22.82 2.55 5.19
CA CYS A 51 -23.47 1.98 6.36
C CYS A 51 -24.84 1.40 6.01
N THR A 52 -25.36 0.57 6.91
CA THR A 52 -26.76 0.16 6.87
C THR A 52 -27.67 1.34 7.22
N ALA A 53 -28.94 1.27 6.80
CA ALA A 53 -29.91 2.35 6.99
C ALA A 53 -30.10 2.76 8.47
N SER A 54 -29.89 1.84 9.42
CA SER A 54 -29.99 2.13 10.86
C SER A 54 -28.95 3.13 11.37
N HIS A 55 -27.82 3.29 10.69
CA HIS A 55 -26.74 4.19 11.10
C HIS A 55 -26.69 5.51 10.30
N GLN A 56 -27.42 5.60 9.19
CA GLN A 56 -27.36 6.73 8.26
C GLN A 56 -27.52 8.09 8.95
N LYS A 57 -28.63 8.31 9.66
CA LYS A 57 -28.93 9.61 10.28
C LYS A 57 -27.88 10.02 11.33
N ALA A 58 -27.33 9.05 12.06
CA ALA A 58 -26.32 9.32 13.07
C ALA A 58 -24.99 9.72 12.43
N ILE A 59 -24.57 9.01 11.37
CA ILE A 59 -23.35 9.29 10.62
C ILE A 59 -23.44 10.63 9.90
N ASP A 60 -24.52 10.88 9.16
CA ASP A 60 -24.71 12.13 8.42
C ASP A 60 -24.63 13.34 9.36
N ARG A 61 -25.32 13.27 10.51
CA ARG A 61 -25.29 14.33 11.53
C ARG A 61 -23.89 14.52 12.15
N ALA A 62 -23.15 13.44 12.37
CA ALA A 62 -21.80 13.51 12.91
C ALA A 62 -20.84 14.17 11.91
N VAL A 63 -20.99 13.89 10.61
CA VAL A 63 -20.23 14.56 9.54
C VAL A 63 -20.60 16.04 9.47
N PHE A 64 -21.89 16.34 9.32
CA PHE A 64 -22.43 17.70 9.29
C PHE A 64 -23.81 17.75 9.95
N PRO A 65 -24.08 18.67 10.88
CA PRO A 65 -23.24 19.80 11.29
C PRO A 65 -22.25 19.49 12.44
N GLY A 66 -22.00 18.20 12.74
CA GLY A 66 -21.22 17.80 13.92
C GLY A 66 -19.73 18.18 13.88
N LEU A 67 -18.99 17.67 12.90
CA LEU A 67 -17.51 17.78 12.84
C LEU A 67 -16.99 18.66 11.71
N GLN A 68 -17.65 18.64 10.55
CA GLN A 68 -17.22 19.37 9.36
C GLN A 68 -18.19 20.50 9.01
N GLY A 69 -17.72 21.43 8.16
CA GLY A 69 -18.50 22.52 7.58
C GLY A 69 -18.88 22.25 6.12
N GLY A 70 -18.53 23.19 5.22
CA GLY A 70 -18.85 23.10 3.79
C GLY A 70 -18.10 21.94 3.09
N PRO A 71 -18.77 21.17 2.21
CA PRO A 71 -18.14 20.05 1.51
C PRO A 71 -17.16 20.53 0.43
N HIS A 72 -16.08 19.77 0.23
CA HIS A 72 -15.09 20.00 -0.82
C HIS A 72 -15.54 19.39 -2.16
N ASN A 73 -16.48 20.04 -2.85
CA ASN A 73 -17.12 19.47 -4.04
C ASN A 73 -16.18 19.09 -5.19
N HIS A 74 -15.03 19.77 -5.34
CA HIS A 74 -14.00 19.38 -6.31
C HIS A 74 -13.40 17.99 -5.98
N THR A 75 -13.23 17.68 -4.70
CA THR A 75 -12.80 16.35 -4.25
C THR A 75 -13.92 15.33 -4.47
N THR A 76 -15.17 15.67 -4.15
CA THR A 76 -16.34 14.80 -4.42
C THR A 76 -16.43 14.44 -5.91
N ALA A 77 -16.22 15.41 -6.81
CA ALA A 77 -16.19 15.16 -8.25
C ALA A 77 -15.05 14.21 -8.65
N GLY A 78 -13.84 14.41 -8.12
CA GLY A 78 -12.70 13.50 -8.37
C GLY A 78 -12.94 12.07 -7.85
N ILE A 79 -13.62 11.93 -6.71
CA ILE A 79 -14.02 10.62 -6.18
C ILE A 79 -14.99 9.93 -7.14
N ALA A 80 -15.98 10.66 -7.68
CA ALA A 80 -16.91 10.10 -8.64
C ALA A 80 -16.22 9.56 -9.91
N ILE A 81 -15.19 10.27 -10.42
CA ILE A 81 -14.38 9.79 -11.54
C ILE A 81 -13.60 8.52 -11.17
N ALA A 82 -12.93 8.50 -10.00
CA ALA A 82 -12.19 7.33 -9.54
C ALA A 82 -13.09 6.10 -9.34
N LEU A 83 -14.32 6.30 -8.83
CA LEU A 83 -15.31 5.23 -8.68
C LEU A 83 -15.83 4.72 -10.02
N LYS A 84 -15.91 5.57 -11.04
CA LYS A 84 -16.22 5.16 -12.42
C LYS A 84 -15.09 4.31 -13.01
N GLU A 85 -13.84 4.72 -12.82
CA GLU A 85 -12.68 3.93 -13.24
C GLU A 85 -12.61 2.58 -12.51
N ALA A 86 -12.94 2.55 -11.22
CA ALA A 86 -12.91 1.32 -10.42
C ALA A 86 -13.88 0.22 -10.91
N GLN A 87 -14.86 0.58 -11.74
CA GLN A 87 -15.84 -0.35 -12.32
C GLN A 87 -15.37 -1.01 -13.62
N THR A 88 -14.21 -0.61 -14.17
CA THR A 88 -13.75 -1.11 -15.46
C THR A 88 -13.04 -2.47 -15.36
N ALA A 89 -13.01 -3.22 -16.46
CA ALA A 89 -12.29 -4.49 -16.54
C ALA A 89 -10.77 -4.28 -16.37
N GLU A 90 -10.26 -3.15 -16.84
CA GLU A 90 -8.85 -2.75 -16.71
C GLU A 90 -8.49 -2.51 -15.24
N PHE A 91 -9.37 -1.87 -14.46
CA PHE A 91 -9.14 -1.68 -13.03
C PHE A 91 -9.16 -3.02 -12.28
N LYS A 92 -10.07 -3.92 -12.66
CA LYS A 92 -10.08 -5.29 -12.12
C LYS A 92 -8.76 -6.02 -12.40
N LYS A 93 -8.28 -5.99 -13.64
CA LYS A 93 -6.98 -6.56 -14.02
C LYS A 93 -5.84 -5.94 -13.21
N TYR A 94 -5.83 -4.62 -13.06
CA TYR A 94 -4.86 -3.88 -12.24
C TYR A 94 -4.87 -4.37 -10.79
N ALA A 95 -6.02 -4.50 -10.14
CA ALA A 95 -6.12 -4.94 -8.75
C ALA A 95 -5.60 -6.37 -8.55
N HIS A 96 -5.87 -7.28 -9.49
CA HIS A 96 -5.28 -8.62 -9.44
C HIS A 96 -3.76 -8.60 -9.67
N GLN A 97 -3.26 -7.73 -10.56
CA GLN A 97 -1.82 -7.55 -10.76
C GLN A 97 -1.11 -7.02 -9.51
N ILE A 98 -1.76 -6.16 -8.71
CA ILE A 98 -1.20 -5.70 -7.42
C ILE A 98 -0.89 -6.88 -6.51
N ILE A 99 -1.80 -7.86 -6.41
CA ILE A 99 -1.64 -9.06 -5.58
C ILE A 99 -0.59 -10.00 -6.18
N ALA A 100 -0.57 -10.17 -7.50
CA ALA A 100 0.46 -10.97 -8.16
C ALA A 100 1.86 -10.39 -7.90
N ASN A 101 2.00 -9.07 -8.03
CA ASN A 101 3.24 -8.36 -7.76
C ASN A 101 3.65 -8.44 -6.28
N SER A 102 2.71 -8.32 -5.33
CA SER A 102 3.06 -8.42 -3.91
C SER A 102 3.53 -9.82 -3.53
N ARG A 103 2.93 -10.87 -4.11
CA ARG A 103 3.37 -12.25 -3.95
C ARG A 103 4.75 -12.48 -4.56
N ALA A 104 4.98 -11.98 -5.78
CA ALA A 104 6.27 -12.09 -6.45
C ALA A 104 7.40 -11.38 -5.68
N LEU A 105 7.16 -10.15 -5.21
CA LEU A 105 8.11 -9.40 -4.40
C LEU A 105 8.38 -10.11 -3.06
N ALA A 106 7.34 -10.58 -2.37
CA ALA A 106 7.51 -11.30 -1.10
C ALA A 106 8.33 -12.59 -1.29
N ALA A 107 8.02 -13.40 -2.31
CA ALA A 107 8.76 -14.61 -2.61
C ALA A 107 10.24 -14.32 -2.92
N ALA A 108 10.52 -13.31 -3.75
CA ALA A 108 11.89 -12.93 -4.09
C ALA A 108 12.69 -12.41 -2.88
N LEU A 109 12.04 -11.73 -1.94
CA LEU A 109 12.67 -11.32 -0.68
C LEU A 109 12.95 -12.52 0.24
N VAL A 110 12.02 -13.46 0.35
CA VAL A 110 12.21 -14.71 1.10
C VAL A 110 13.38 -15.54 0.53
N GLU A 111 13.47 -15.68 -0.80
CA GLU A 111 14.60 -16.35 -1.47
C GLU A 111 15.95 -15.69 -1.14
N LYS A 112 15.95 -14.39 -0.87
CA LYS A 112 17.12 -13.62 -0.45
C LYS A 112 17.37 -13.69 1.04
N GLY A 113 16.58 -14.44 1.81
CA GLY A 113 16.74 -14.59 3.26
C GLY A 113 16.19 -13.42 4.06
N TRP A 114 15.27 -12.62 3.52
CA TRP A 114 14.50 -11.67 4.30
C TRP A 114 13.44 -12.39 5.13
N THR A 115 13.18 -11.90 6.34
CA THR A 115 12.08 -12.42 7.16
C THR A 115 10.79 -11.68 6.81
N VAL A 116 9.98 -12.23 5.90
CA VAL A 116 8.66 -11.69 5.58
C VAL A 116 7.66 -12.16 6.64
N ILE A 117 6.98 -11.22 7.30
CA ILE A 117 5.95 -11.52 8.31
C ILE A 117 4.83 -12.31 7.64
N THR A 118 4.38 -13.38 8.31
CA THR A 118 3.47 -14.42 7.79
C THR A 118 3.96 -15.18 6.54
N GLY A 119 5.21 -14.99 6.10
CA GLY A 119 5.83 -15.72 4.98
C GLY A 119 5.41 -15.30 3.57
N GLY A 120 4.55 -14.29 3.42
CA GLY A 120 4.01 -13.88 2.12
C GLY A 120 3.04 -12.70 2.22
N SER A 121 2.19 -12.54 1.20
CA SER A 121 1.11 -11.54 1.19
C SER A 121 -0.10 -11.99 0.38
N ASP A 122 -1.29 -11.69 0.88
CA ASP A 122 -2.58 -11.86 0.18
C ASP A 122 -3.22 -10.53 -0.22
N ASN A 123 -2.51 -9.41 -0.06
CA ASN A 123 -3.00 -8.09 -0.41
C ASN A 123 -1.89 -7.25 -1.06
N HIS A 124 -2.04 -5.93 -1.09
CA HIS A 124 -1.10 -5.01 -1.73
C HIS A 124 0.25 -4.76 -1.01
N LEU A 125 0.42 -5.19 0.24
CA LEU A 125 1.58 -4.83 1.06
C LEU A 125 2.35 -6.02 1.59
N ILE A 126 3.61 -5.78 1.94
CA ILE A 126 4.52 -6.76 2.56
C ILE A 126 5.12 -6.08 3.79
N LEU A 127 5.19 -6.80 4.90
CA LEU A 127 5.92 -6.39 6.09
C LEU A 127 7.12 -7.33 6.24
N ALA A 128 8.32 -6.77 6.28
CA ALA A 128 9.55 -7.56 6.40
C ALA A 128 10.40 -7.08 7.58
N ASP A 129 10.93 -8.03 8.34
CA ASP A 129 11.87 -7.82 9.43
C ASP A 129 13.31 -7.91 8.92
N LEU A 130 14.09 -6.86 9.17
CA LEU A 130 15.48 -6.75 8.74
C LEU A 130 16.49 -7.26 9.79
N THR A 131 16.04 -7.80 10.92
CA THR A 131 16.93 -8.38 11.95
C THR A 131 17.80 -9.49 11.37
N SER A 132 17.24 -10.33 10.50
CA SER A 132 17.95 -11.37 9.74
C SER A 132 19.06 -10.84 8.82
N LYS A 133 19.04 -9.53 8.54
CA LYS A 133 20.01 -8.80 7.72
C LYS A 133 21.00 -7.99 8.56
N ASN A 134 20.99 -8.15 9.88
CA ASN A 134 21.81 -7.38 10.81
C ASN A 134 21.65 -5.85 10.61
N THR A 135 20.45 -5.40 10.24
CA THR A 135 20.12 -3.97 10.10
C THR A 135 18.80 -3.66 10.79
N THR A 136 18.51 -2.36 10.92
CA THR A 136 17.23 -1.88 11.47
C THR A 136 16.34 -1.43 10.33
N GLY A 137 15.03 -1.41 10.56
CA GLY A 137 14.07 -0.88 9.59
C GLY A 137 14.40 0.55 9.20
N LYS A 138 14.80 1.38 10.16
CA LYS A 138 15.16 2.78 9.94
C LYS A 138 16.42 2.95 9.10
N ILE A 139 17.47 2.17 9.35
CA ILE A 139 18.71 2.22 8.56
C ILE A 139 18.45 1.71 7.15
N GLY A 140 17.78 0.55 7.03
CA GLY A 140 17.43 -0.04 5.74
C GLY A 140 16.56 0.89 4.89
N ALA A 141 15.49 1.45 5.45
CA ALA A 141 14.61 2.38 4.74
C ALA A 141 15.35 3.62 4.21
N LYS A 142 16.24 4.22 5.02
CA LYS A 142 17.03 5.38 4.60
C LYS A 142 18.04 5.06 3.51
N ALA A 143 18.70 3.91 3.60
CA ALA A 143 19.64 3.48 2.57
C ALA A 143 18.91 3.23 1.24
N LEU A 144 17.70 2.65 1.29
CA LEU A 144 16.86 2.42 0.11
C LEU A 144 16.37 3.72 -0.52
N ASP A 145 15.98 4.72 0.29
CA ASP A 145 15.62 6.06 -0.18
C ASP A 145 16.78 6.71 -0.95
N VAL A 146 18.01 6.68 -0.40
CA VAL A 146 19.21 7.16 -1.10
C VAL A 146 19.46 6.42 -2.43
N ALA A 147 19.11 5.14 -2.50
CA ALA A 147 19.19 4.31 -3.71
C ALA A 147 17.97 4.47 -4.66
N GLY A 148 17.09 5.44 -4.42
CA GLY A 148 15.93 5.75 -5.26
C GLY A 148 14.70 4.85 -5.03
N MET A 149 14.66 4.08 -3.95
CA MET A 149 13.55 3.18 -3.60
C MET A 149 12.87 3.62 -2.30
N GLU A 150 11.73 4.29 -2.43
CA GLU A 150 11.02 4.88 -1.30
C GLU A 150 10.07 3.89 -0.61
N LEU A 151 10.21 3.74 0.71
CA LEU A 151 9.35 2.93 1.58
C LEU A 151 9.37 3.44 3.02
N ASN A 152 8.52 2.89 3.88
CA ASN A 152 8.51 3.26 5.30
C ASN A 152 9.11 2.17 6.19
N TYR A 153 9.91 2.58 7.19
CA TYR A 153 10.21 1.71 8.32
C TYR A 153 8.95 1.48 9.17
N ASN A 154 8.81 0.32 9.78
CA ASN A 154 7.60 -0.12 10.46
C ASN A 154 7.92 -1.11 11.58
N THR A 155 7.19 -1.05 12.69
CA THR A 155 7.26 -2.09 13.73
C THR A 155 6.81 -3.44 13.17
N VAL A 156 7.35 -4.51 13.72
CA VAL A 156 6.94 -5.89 13.44
C VAL A 156 6.24 -6.52 14.65
N PRO A 157 5.55 -7.65 14.51
CA PRO A 157 5.01 -8.37 15.66
C PRO A 157 6.11 -8.68 16.69
N PHE A 158 5.85 -8.36 17.95
CA PHE A 158 6.81 -8.55 19.06
C PHE A 158 8.17 -7.85 18.85
N ASP A 159 8.18 -6.72 18.14
CA ASP A 159 9.42 -5.97 17.86
C ASP A 159 10.17 -5.64 19.17
N PRO A 160 11.43 -6.11 19.33
CA PRO A 160 12.21 -5.80 20.53
C PRO A 160 12.69 -4.34 20.55
N ARG A 161 12.54 -3.60 19.45
CA ARG A 161 13.00 -2.22 19.30
C ARG A 161 11.90 -1.21 19.60
N LYS A 162 12.30 0.06 19.77
CA LYS A 162 11.39 1.18 20.06
C LYS A 162 10.60 1.59 18.80
N PRO A 163 9.38 2.12 18.94
CA PRO A 163 8.57 2.55 17.79
C PRO A 163 9.25 3.55 16.82
N PHE A 164 10.16 4.40 17.32
CA PHE A 164 10.90 5.38 16.50
C PHE A 164 12.18 4.86 15.83
N ASP A 165 12.49 3.58 16.05
CA ASP A 165 13.62 2.87 15.47
C ASP A 165 13.31 1.36 15.34
N PRO A 166 12.30 0.99 14.54
CA PRO A 166 11.77 -0.38 14.50
C PRO A 166 12.67 -1.32 13.69
N SER A 167 12.39 -2.62 13.77
CA SER A 167 13.16 -3.67 13.07
C SER A 167 12.76 -3.83 11.61
N GLY A 168 11.54 -3.46 11.23
CA GLY A 168 10.98 -3.79 9.92
C GLY A 168 10.81 -2.64 8.95
N VAL A 169 10.45 -3.02 7.72
CA VAL A 169 10.02 -2.14 6.63
C VAL A 169 8.71 -2.62 6.05
N ARG A 170 7.89 -1.68 5.57
CA ARG A 170 6.62 -1.95 4.91
C ARG A 170 6.68 -1.49 3.46
N LEU A 171 6.34 -2.40 2.56
CA LEU A 171 6.39 -2.25 1.11
C LEU A 171 4.98 -2.34 0.55
N GLY A 172 4.71 -1.68 -0.58
CA GLY A 172 3.45 -1.80 -1.29
C GLY A 172 3.63 -1.79 -2.80
N THR A 173 2.82 -2.58 -3.51
CA THR A 173 2.98 -2.75 -4.96
C THR A 173 2.02 -1.90 -5.80
N ALA A 174 1.04 -1.23 -5.18
CA ALA A 174 0.01 -0.48 -5.91
C ALA A 174 0.56 0.64 -6.81
N SER A 175 1.57 1.38 -6.34
CA SER A 175 2.16 2.50 -7.10
C SER A 175 2.91 1.99 -8.33
N VAL A 176 3.85 1.06 -8.15
CA VAL A 176 4.64 0.48 -9.25
C VAL A 176 3.76 -0.27 -10.27
N THR A 177 2.71 -0.95 -9.79
CA THR A 177 1.72 -1.61 -10.66
C THR A 177 0.93 -0.58 -11.48
N SER A 178 0.60 0.57 -10.91
CA SER A 178 -0.07 1.66 -11.66
C SER A 178 0.77 2.24 -12.78
N ARG A 179 2.11 2.08 -12.72
CA ARG A 179 3.05 2.45 -13.78
C ARG A 179 3.18 1.37 -14.87
N GLY A 180 2.60 0.19 -14.64
CA GLY A 180 2.65 -0.95 -15.56
C GLY A 180 3.69 -2.02 -15.22
N MET A 181 4.38 -1.92 -14.07
CA MET A 181 5.36 -2.95 -13.66
C MET A 181 4.66 -4.27 -13.28
N GLY A 182 5.28 -5.39 -13.63
CA GLY A 182 4.83 -6.75 -13.33
C GLY A 182 5.80 -7.52 -12.42
N GLU A 183 5.60 -8.83 -12.34
CA GLU A 183 6.38 -9.75 -11.52
C GLU A 183 7.90 -9.76 -11.86
N PRO A 184 8.35 -9.63 -13.13
CA PRO A 184 9.77 -9.53 -13.44
C PRO A 184 10.44 -8.33 -12.77
N GLU A 185 9.79 -7.16 -12.79
CA GLU A 185 10.31 -5.97 -12.13
C GLU A 185 10.34 -6.14 -10.61
N MET A 186 9.39 -6.86 -10.02
CA MET A 186 9.39 -7.14 -8.57
C MET A 186 10.61 -7.95 -8.14
N LYS A 187 11.06 -8.90 -8.96
CA LYS A 187 12.30 -9.67 -8.70
C LYS A 187 13.53 -8.78 -8.77
N GLN A 188 13.58 -7.87 -9.73
CA GLN A 188 14.69 -6.91 -9.85
C GLN A 188 14.72 -5.94 -8.68
N ILE A 189 13.56 -5.40 -8.28
CA ILE A 189 13.43 -4.54 -7.10
C ILE A 189 13.91 -5.27 -5.84
N ALA A 190 13.52 -6.54 -5.64
CA ALA A 190 14.00 -7.35 -4.53
C ALA A 190 15.54 -7.50 -4.54
N ALA A 191 16.15 -7.62 -5.72
CA ALA A 191 17.60 -7.73 -5.86
C ALA A 191 18.33 -6.44 -5.46
N TRP A 192 17.85 -5.28 -5.89
CA TRP A 192 18.39 -4.00 -5.46
C TRP A 192 18.20 -3.77 -3.97
N MET A 193 17.00 -4.07 -3.46
CA MET A 193 16.69 -3.91 -2.04
C MET A 193 17.66 -4.69 -1.17
N ASP A 194 17.90 -5.95 -1.51
CA ASP A 194 18.81 -6.81 -0.77
C ASP A 194 20.27 -6.32 -0.83
N ALA A 195 20.74 -5.89 -2.00
CA ALA A 195 22.08 -5.34 -2.14
C ALA A 195 22.28 -4.09 -1.25
N VAL A 196 21.34 -3.16 -1.26
CA VAL A 196 21.39 -1.93 -0.45
C VAL A 196 21.30 -2.23 1.04
N VAL A 197 20.41 -3.13 1.44
CA VAL A 197 20.21 -3.48 2.86
C VAL A 197 21.42 -4.20 3.45
N ASN A 198 22.13 -5.02 2.66
CA ASN A 198 23.37 -5.68 3.09
C ASN A 198 24.58 -4.72 3.11
N ALA A 199 24.51 -3.57 2.42
CA ALA A 199 25.57 -2.56 2.38
C ALA A 199 24.99 -1.13 2.57
N PRO A 200 24.41 -0.82 3.74
CA PRO A 200 23.64 0.41 3.95
C PRO A 200 24.50 1.69 4.02
N ALA A 201 25.83 1.56 4.02
CA ALA A 201 26.77 2.68 4.02
C ALA A 201 27.60 2.80 2.72
N ASP A 202 27.34 1.94 1.72
CA ASP A 202 28.08 1.94 0.46
C ASP A 202 27.48 2.94 -0.53
N ALA A 203 27.97 4.19 -0.48
CA ALA A 203 27.50 5.26 -1.34
C ALA A 203 27.70 4.97 -2.85
N GLY A 204 28.76 4.26 -3.22
CA GLY A 204 29.04 3.92 -4.63
C GLY A 204 28.03 2.90 -5.17
N LEU A 205 27.68 1.90 -4.36
CA LEU A 205 26.60 0.97 -4.68
C LEU A 205 25.25 1.69 -4.82
N HIS A 206 24.94 2.62 -3.90
CA HIS A 206 23.67 3.36 -3.92
C HIS A 206 23.56 4.23 -5.17
N GLU A 207 24.63 4.94 -5.55
CA GLU A 207 24.65 5.76 -6.77
C GLU A 207 24.41 4.91 -8.03
N LYS A 208 25.09 3.76 -8.13
CA LYS A 208 24.88 2.81 -9.22
C LYS A 208 23.41 2.36 -9.29
N ILE A 209 22.85 1.89 -8.18
CA ILE A 209 21.47 1.41 -8.11
C ILE A 209 20.47 2.53 -8.43
N THR A 210 20.72 3.76 -7.97
CA THR A 210 19.89 4.92 -8.33
C THR A 210 19.85 5.14 -9.84
N GLY A 211 20.97 4.96 -10.55
CA GLY A 211 21.02 4.97 -12.01
C GLY A 211 20.13 3.90 -12.64
N GLU A 212 20.26 2.65 -12.20
CA GLU A 212 19.48 1.52 -12.70
C GLU A 212 17.97 1.66 -12.40
N VAL A 213 17.61 2.15 -11.21
CA VAL A 213 16.23 2.48 -10.81
C VAL A 213 15.65 3.56 -11.72
N ARG A 214 16.42 4.61 -12.03
CA ARG A 214 16.00 5.68 -12.94
C ARG A 214 15.74 5.14 -14.35
N GLU A 215 16.63 4.29 -14.87
CA GLU A 215 16.46 3.65 -16.18
C GLU A 215 15.23 2.75 -16.24
N LEU A 216 14.96 1.98 -15.17
CA LEU A 216 13.73 1.20 -15.08
C LEU A 216 12.51 2.11 -15.06
N CYS A 217 12.52 3.14 -14.22
CA CYS A 217 11.42 4.09 -14.10
C CYS A 217 11.10 4.80 -15.42
N ALA A 218 12.09 5.11 -16.25
CA ALA A 218 11.88 5.74 -17.56
C ALA A 218 11.09 4.86 -18.54
N LYS A 219 11.15 3.53 -18.40
CA LYS A 219 10.36 2.58 -19.20
C LYS A 219 8.90 2.47 -18.76
N PHE A 220 8.60 2.93 -17.54
CA PHE A 220 7.28 2.84 -16.91
C PHE A 220 6.84 4.23 -16.41
N PRO A 221 6.38 5.14 -17.30
CA PRO A 221 6.00 6.49 -16.90
C PRO A 221 4.87 6.49 -15.86
N ALA A 222 4.90 7.45 -14.94
CA ALA A 222 3.88 7.56 -13.91
C ALA A 222 2.57 8.16 -14.48
N PRO A 223 1.40 7.58 -14.15
CA PRO A 223 0.13 8.12 -14.61
C PRO A 223 -0.13 9.52 -14.04
N GLY A 224 -0.81 10.36 -14.82
CA GLY A 224 -1.15 11.74 -14.43
C GLY A 224 -0.02 12.76 -14.63
N LEU A 225 1.18 12.33 -15.02
CA LEU A 225 2.22 13.24 -15.52
C LEU A 225 2.04 13.40 -17.03
N LEU A 226 1.82 14.63 -17.48
CA LEU A 226 1.98 15.01 -18.88
C LEU A 226 3.47 15.33 -19.05
N ILE A 227 4.24 14.37 -19.58
CA ILE A 227 5.65 14.56 -19.92
C ILE A 227 5.72 14.98 -21.39
#